data_AF-A0A7D5GJ56-F1
#
_entry.id   AF-A0A7D5GJ56-F1
#
_cell.length_a   1.000
_cell.length_b   1.000
_cell.length_c   1.000
_cell.angle_alpha   90.00
_cell.angle_beta   90.00
_cell.angle_gamma   90.00
#
_symmetry.space_group_name_H-M   'P 1'
#
loop_
_entity.id
_entity.type
_entity.pdbx_description
1 polymer ?
#
loop_
_entity_poly.entity_id
_entity_poly.type
_entity_poly.pdbx_seq_one_letter_code
_entity_poly.pdbx_strand_id
1 'polypeptide(L)'
;MTDDAGLTESEKDILSAGNRGTLVTENVNETMEETETFGARVSDALASFGGSWPFIGLFGLFLVGWMITNTIVLTRPLDPFPFILLNLILSSLAAIQAPIILMSQNRQETRNRIRAEHDYEVNLNAELEIRQLHEKLDFLLVRQWRRLLEIQELQSELIDEMTSRDR
;
A
#
# COMPACT_ATOMS: atom_id res chain seq x y z
N MET A 1 42.48 -24.00 19.87
CA MET A 1 42.40 -22.78 20.71
C MET A 1 41.81 -21.69 19.83
N THR A 2 40.49 -21.50 19.89
CA THR A 2 39.78 -20.45 20.68
C THR A 2 39.83 -19.12 19.91
N ASP A 3 38.75 -18.49 19.46
CA ASP A 3 37.42 -18.37 20.07
C ASP A 3 36.29 -18.26 19.03
N ASP A 4 35.33 -19.16 19.19
CA ASP A 4 33.91 -18.83 19.12
C ASP A 4 33.60 -17.84 20.24
N ALA A 5 33.20 -16.61 19.90
CA ALA A 5 32.59 -15.72 20.88
C ALA A 5 31.71 -14.67 20.19
N GLY A 6 30.45 -15.06 19.96
CA GLY A 6 29.30 -14.22 20.18
C GLY A 6 29.14 -12.99 19.28
N LEU A 7 28.29 -13.13 18.26
CA LEU A 7 27.47 -12.02 17.80
C LEU A 7 26.88 -11.34 19.05
N THR A 8 27.25 -10.09 19.29
CA THR A 8 26.79 -9.35 20.47
C THR A 8 25.25 -9.36 20.49
N GLU A 9 24.63 -9.55 21.64
CA GLU A 9 23.15 -9.53 21.76
C GLU A 9 22.55 -8.28 21.12
N SER A 10 23.28 -7.16 21.18
CA SER A 10 22.92 -5.90 20.53
C SER A 10 22.86 -5.99 19.01
N GLU A 11 23.73 -6.74 18.33
CA GLU A 11 23.64 -6.96 16.88
C GLU A 11 22.49 -7.90 16.50
N LYS A 12 22.21 -8.92 17.31
CA LYS A 12 21.03 -9.79 17.12
C LYS A 12 19.71 -9.03 17.30
N ASP A 13 19.67 -8.08 18.22
CA ASP A 13 18.51 -7.19 18.44
C ASP A 13 18.35 -6.14 17.34
N ILE A 14 19.45 -5.65 16.77
CA ILE A 14 19.42 -4.71 15.64
C ILE A 14 19.02 -5.43 14.34
N LEU A 15 19.45 -6.68 14.15
CA LEU A 15 19.07 -7.52 13.01
C LEU A 15 17.60 -7.98 13.09
N SER A 16 17.07 -8.25 14.28
CA SER A 16 15.65 -8.53 14.48
C SER A 16 14.78 -7.26 14.39
N ALA A 17 15.30 -6.10 14.79
CA ALA A 17 14.61 -4.82 14.64
C ALA A 17 14.53 -4.36 13.16
N GLY A 18 15.58 -4.55 12.37
CA GLY A 18 15.61 -4.19 10.95
C GLY A 18 14.72 -5.07 10.06
N ASN A 19 14.38 -6.28 10.50
CA ASN A 19 13.57 -7.23 9.74
C ASN A 19 12.05 -7.11 10.04
N ARG A 20 11.63 -6.23 10.95
CA ARG A 20 10.19 -6.04 11.22
C ARG A 20 9.45 -5.38 10.05
N GLY A 21 10.08 -4.47 9.32
CA GLY A 21 9.43 -3.80 8.17
C GLY A 21 9.12 -4.76 7.00
N THR A 22 9.99 -5.74 6.77
CA THR A 22 9.86 -6.74 5.70
C THR A 22 8.92 -7.88 6.10
N LEU A 23 9.01 -8.38 7.34
CA LEU A 23 8.15 -9.47 7.82
C LEU A 23 6.67 -9.06 7.99
N VAL A 24 6.39 -7.81 8.36
CA VAL A 24 5.00 -7.35 8.51
C VAL A 24 4.33 -7.16 7.13
N THR A 25 5.07 -6.70 6.13
CA THR A 25 4.56 -6.56 4.75
C THR A 25 4.20 -7.93 4.14
N GLU A 26 5.00 -8.96 4.42
CA GLU A 26 4.74 -10.34 3.97
C GLU A 26 3.55 -10.97 4.71
N ASN A 27 3.45 -10.76 6.03
CA ASN A 27 2.40 -11.36 6.87
C ASN A 27 0.98 -10.83 6.58
N VAL A 28 0.83 -9.54 6.21
CA VAL A 28 -0.48 -8.97 5.85
C VAL A 28 -1.02 -9.57 4.55
N ASN A 29 -0.14 -9.95 3.62
CA ASN A 29 -0.56 -10.51 2.34
C ASN A 29 -0.94 -12.00 2.50
N GLU A 30 -0.22 -12.75 3.35
CA GLU A 30 -0.53 -14.16 3.66
C GLU A 30 -1.82 -14.34 4.47
N THR A 31 -2.08 -13.48 5.45
CA THR A 31 -3.32 -13.55 6.26
C THR A 31 -4.59 -13.14 5.51
N MET A 32 -4.45 -12.47 4.36
CA MET A 32 -5.58 -12.11 3.50
C MET A 32 -6.02 -13.22 2.52
N GLU A 33 -5.18 -14.22 2.24
CA GLU A 33 -5.46 -15.21 1.19
C GLU A 33 -6.30 -16.41 1.68
N GLU A 34 -6.39 -16.67 2.99
CA GLU A 34 -6.88 -17.98 3.47
C GLU A 34 -8.41 -18.17 3.52
N THR A 35 -9.25 -17.21 3.14
CA THR A 35 -10.72 -17.41 3.17
C THR A 35 -11.51 -16.83 1.99
N GLU A 36 -10.94 -16.81 0.79
CA GLU A 36 -11.71 -16.48 -0.42
C GLU A 36 -12.73 -17.60 -0.75
N THR A 37 -13.98 -17.40 -0.35
CA THR A 37 -15.10 -18.31 -0.64
C THR A 37 -15.29 -18.42 -2.17
N PHE A 38 -15.75 -19.56 -2.69
CA PHE A 38 -15.95 -19.75 -4.15
C PHE A 38 -16.75 -18.62 -4.82
N GLY A 39 -17.78 -18.09 -4.15
CA GLY A 39 -18.56 -16.95 -4.63
C GLY A 39 -17.79 -15.62 -4.72
N ALA A 40 -16.82 -15.40 -3.84
CA ALA A 40 -15.95 -14.21 -3.86
C ALA A 40 -15.06 -14.20 -5.10
N ARG A 41 -14.47 -15.36 -5.41
CA ARG A 41 -13.62 -15.59 -6.58
C ARG A 41 -14.38 -15.44 -7.90
N VAL A 42 -15.59 -15.98 -7.99
CA VAL A 42 -16.46 -15.83 -9.17
C VAL A 42 -16.88 -14.38 -9.36
N SER A 43 -17.19 -13.66 -8.27
CA SER A 43 -17.58 -12.24 -8.33
C SER A 43 -16.45 -11.35 -8.82
N ASP A 44 -15.20 -11.56 -8.37
CA ASP A 44 -14.04 -10.80 -8.85
C ASP A 44 -13.68 -11.13 -10.30
N ALA A 45 -13.81 -12.38 -10.71
CA ALA A 45 -13.64 -12.77 -12.11
C ALA A 45 -14.71 -12.10 -13.00
N LEU A 46 -15.96 -12.04 -12.55
CA LEU A 46 -17.05 -11.42 -13.31
C LEU A 46 -16.92 -9.89 -13.37
N ALA A 47 -16.50 -9.25 -12.27
CA ALA A 47 -16.26 -7.81 -12.21
C ALA A 47 -15.08 -7.37 -13.08
N SER A 48 -13.97 -8.12 -13.03
CA SER A 48 -12.78 -7.84 -13.85
C SER A 48 -13.02 -8.09 -15.34
N PHE A 49 -13.76 -9.15 -15.70
CA PHE A 49 -14.10 -9.46 -17.08
C PHE A 49 -15.12 -8.47 -17.66
N GLY A 50 -16.17 -8.16 -16.91
CA GLY A 50 -17.24 -7.23 -17.30
C GLY A 50 -16.80 -5.77 -17.40
N GLY A 51 -15.70 -5.39 -16.74
CA GLY A 51 -15.11 -4.05 -16.81
C GLY A 51 -14.18 -3.80 -18.01
N SER A 52 -13.94 -4.81 -18.86
CA SER A 52 -12.98 -4.69 -19.96
C SER A 52 -13.57 -4.00 -21.20
N TRP A 53 -12.84 -3.05 -21.77
CA TRP A 53 -13.19 -2.38 -23.04
C TRP A 53 -13.52 -3.32 -24.21
N PRO A 54 -12.77 -4.41 -24.47
CA PRO A 54 -13.11 -5.35 -25.55
C PRO A 54 -14.41 -6.13 -25.30
N PHE A 55 -14.75 -6.46 -24.04
CA PHE A 55 -16.02 -7.13 -23.72
C PHE A 55 -17.22 -6.25 -24.07
N ILE A 56 -17.15 -4.96 -23.72
CA ILE A 56 -18.20 -3.98 -24.03
C ILE A 56 -18.42 -3.88 -25.56
N GLY A 57 -17.34 -3.86 -26.34
CA GLY A 57 -17.41 -3.85 -27.80
C GLY A 57 -18.06 -5.10 -28.39
N LEU A 58 -17.65 -6.29 -27.93
CA LEU A 58 -18.23 -7.57 -28.38
C LEU A 58 -19.70 -7.71 -27.98
N PHE A 59 -20.05 -7.33 -26.76
CA PHE A 59 -21.42 -7.36 -26.24
C PHE A 59 -22.34 -6.43 -27.03
N GLY A 60 -21.88 -5.19 -27.31
CA GLY A 60 -22.62 -4.26 -28.16
C GLY A 60 -22.82 -4.78 -29.58
N LEU A 61 -21.80 -5.39 -30.19
CA LEU A 61 -21.90 -6.01 -31.51
C LEU A 61 -22.93 -7.15 -31.52
N PHE A 62 -22.94 -7.98 -30.47
CA PHE A 62 -23.92 -9.05 -30.30
C PHE A 62 -25.36 -8.49 -30.23
N LEU A 63 -25.60 -7.42 -29.46
CA LEU A 63 -26.93 -6.78 -29.39
C LEU A 63 -27.38 -6.25 -30.75
N VAL A 64 -26.50 -5.55 -31.48
CA VAL A 64 -26.81 -5.06 -32.83
C VAL A 64 -27.10 -6.22 -33.78
N GLY A 65 -26.30 -7.29 -33.74
CA GLY A 65 -26.54 -8.51 -34.52
C GLY A 65 -27.87 -9.17 -34.21
N TRP A 66 -28.27 -9.22 -32.93
CA TRP A 66 -29.56 -9.75 -32.48
C TRP A 66 -30.74 -8.91 -33.00
N MET A 67 -30.64 -7.58 -32.93
CA MET A 67 -31.65 -6.66 -33.44
C MET A 67 -31.82 -6.80 -34.97
N ILE A 68 -30.72 -6.87 -35.72
CA ILE A 68 -30.74 -7.06 -37.18
C ILE A 68 -31.41 -8.39 -37.54
N THR A 69 -31.02 -9.47 -36.85
CA THR A 69 -31.56 -10.81 -37.10
C THR A 69 -33.07 -10.88 -36.85
N ASN A 70 -33.54 -10.32 -35.73
CA ASN A 70 -34.97 -10.31 -35.40
C ASN A 70 -35.79 -9.37 -36.30
N THR A 71 -35.21 -8.26 -36.78
CA THR A 71 -35.98 -7.25 -37.54
C THR A 71 -36.01 -7.54 -39.05
N ILE A 72 -34.89 -7.99 -39.62
CA ILE A 72 -34.70 -8.07 -41.08
C ILE A 72 -34.72 -9.51 -41.59
N VAL A 73 -34.14 -10.44 -40.82
CA VAL A 73 -33.86 -11.80 -41.31
C VAL A 73 -35.01 -12.77 -41.03
N LEU A 74 -35.78 -12.54 -39.97
CA LEU A 74 -36.79 -13.49 -39.51
C LEU A 74 -38.20 -13.11 -39.99
N THR A 75 -38.84 -13.99 -40.77
CA THR A 75 -40.23 -13.84 -41.25
C THR A 75 -41.28 -13.93 -40.14
N ARG A 76 -40.94 -14.54 -39.01
CA ARG A 76 -41.70 -14.48 -37.75
C ARG A 76 -40.76 -14.01 -36.63
N PRO A 77 -40.69 -12.70 -36.35
CA PRO A 77 -39.81 -12.18 -35.30
C PRO A 77 -40.14 -12.79 -33.94
N LEU A 78 -39.12 -13.32 -33.25
CA LEU A 78 -39.25 -13.81 -31.88
C LEU A 78 -39.33 -12.65 -30.88
N ASP A 79 -38.64 -11.54 -31.18
CA ASP A 79 -38.68 -10.30 -30.41
C ASP A 79 -38.93 -9.09 -31.34
N PRO A 80 -40.20 -8.80 -31.69
CA PRO A 80 -40.56 -7.65 -32.52
C PRO A 80 -40.20 -6.32 -31.83
N PHE A 81 -39.96 -5.28 -32.61
CA PHE A 81 -39.81 -3.92 -32.08
C PHE A 81 -41.02 -3.58 -31.18
N PRO A 82 -40.83 -3.23 -29.89
CA PRO A 82 -39.67 -2.57 -29.27
C PRO A 82 -38.66 -3.45 -28.48
N PHE A 83 -38.53 -4.75 -28.81
CA PHE A 83 -37.57 -5.70 -28.19
C PHE A 83 -37.78 -5.96 -26.69
N ILE A 84 -38.94 -6.49 -26.32
CA ILE A 84 -39.33 -6.69 -24.91
C ILE A 84 -38.47 -7.76 -24.22
N LEU A 85 -38.07 -8.81 -24.94
CA LEU A 85 -37.28 -9.91 -24.37
C LEU A 85 -35.84 -9.46 -24.13
N LEU A 86 -35.24 -8.77 -25.10
CA LEU A 86 -33.90 -8.20 -24.94
C LEU A 86 -33.85 -7.22 -23.77
N ASN A 87 -34.86 -6.35 -23.65
CA ASN A 87 -34.97 -5.42 -22.53
C ASN A 87 -35.08 -6.14 -21.17
N LEU A 88 -35.90 -7.19 -21.09
CA LEU A 88 -36.06 -7.98 -19.87
C LEU A 88 -34.74 -8.64 -19.45
N ILE A 89 -34.00 -9.22 -20.40
CA ILE A 89 -32.70 -9.86 -20.14
C ILE A 89 -31.67 -8.83 -19.69
N LEU A 90 -31.56 -7.70 -20.39
CA LEU A 90 -30.62 -6.62 -20.03
C LEU A 90 -30.90 -6.07 -18.63
N SER A 91 -32.18 -5.82 -18.32
CA SER A 91 -32.59 -5.32 -17.00
C SER A 91 -32.27 -6.31 -15.90
N SER A 92 -32.50 -7.60 -16.14
CA SER A 92 -32.17 -8.67 -15.18
C SER A 92 -30.66 -8.82 -14.98
N LEU A 93 -29.88 -8.71 -16.08
CA LEU A 93 -28.43 -8.78 -16.03
C LEU A 93 -27.85 -7.61 -15.21
N ALA A 94 -28.33 -6.39 -15.46
CA ALA A 94 -27.91 -5.20 -14.72
C ALA A 94 -28.27 -5.29 -13.22
N ALA A 95 -29.46 -5.82 -12.90
CA ALA A 95 -29.92 -5.98 -11.51
C ALA A 95 -29.02 -6.95 -10.72
N ILE A 96 -28.51 -8.01 -11.34
CA ILE A 96 -27.55 -8.95 -10.71
C ILE A 96 -26.14 -8.35 -10.69
N GLN A 97 -25.78 -7.55 -11.68
CA GLN A 97 -24.44 -6.96 -11.79
C GLN A 97 -24.17 -5.94 -10.67
N ALA A 98 -25.15 -5.10 -10.32
CA ALA A 98 -25.01 -4.07 -9.29
C ALA A 98 -24.52 -4.60 -7.91
N PRO A 99 -25.16 -5.63 -7.30
CA PRO A 99 -24.68 -6.18 -6.03
C PRO A 99 -23.35 -6.93 -6.15
N ILE A 100 -23.05 -7.57 -7.28
CA ILE A 100 -21.74 -8.21 -7.51
C ILE A 100 -20.63 -7.17 -7.52
N ILE A 101 -20.84 -6.05 -8.24
CA ILE A 101 -19.91 -4.92 -8.25
C ILE A 101 -19.77 -4.36 -6.83
N LEU A 102 -20.87 -4.15 -6.10
CA LEU A 102 -20.84 -3.62 -4.74
C LEU A 102 -20.09 -4.56 -3.77
N MET A 103 -20.25 -5.88 -3.90
CA MET A 103 -19.51 -6.86 -3.11
C MET A 103 -18.01 -6.84 -3.42
N SER A 104 -17.63 -6.74 -4.70
CA SER A 104 -16.22 -6.60 -5.09
C SER A 104 -15.62 -5.28 -4.60
N GLN A 105 -16.38 -4.17 -4.70
CA GLN A 105 -15.99 -2.86 -4.18
C GLN A 105 -15.78 -2.88 -2.67
N ASN A 106 -16.72 -3.43 -1.89
CA ASN A 106 -16.61 -3.51 -0.43
C ASN A 106 -15.37 -4.34 0.01
N ARG A 107 -15.05 -5.43 -0.71
CA ARG A 107 -13.82 -6.19 -0.48
C ARG A 107 -12.57 -5.37 -0.79
N GLN A 108 -12.54 -4.67 -1.92
CA GLN A 108 -11.41 -3.80 -2.28
C GLN A 108 -11.22 -2.65 -1.28
N GLU A 109 -12.31 -2.01 -0.83
CA GLU A 109 -12.27 -0.97 0.20
C GLU A 109 -11.71 -1.47 1.53
N THR A 110 -12.11 -2.68 1.96
CA THR A 110 -11.58 -3.30 3.18
C THR A 110 -10.07 -3.51 3.07
N ARG A 111 -9.60 -4.02 1.93
CA ARG A 111 -8.15 -4.20 1.66
C ARG A 111 -7.41 -2.85 1.63
N ASN A 112 -8.01 -1.84 1.02
CA ASN A 112 -7.45 -0.49 0.96
C ASN A 112 -7.36 0.14 2.35
N ARG A 113 -8.37 -0.06 3.22
CA ARG A 113 -8.35 0.42 4.60
C ARG A 113 -7.20 -0.19 5.40
N ILE A 114 -7.04 -1.52 5.34
CA ILE A 114 -5.97 -2.22 6.06
C ILE A 114 -4.59 -1.75 5.58
N ARG A 115 -4.40 -1.57 4.26
CA ARG A 115 -3.16 -1.00 3.72
C ARG A 115 -2.91 0.42 4.22
N ALA A 116 -3.94 1.27 4.26
CA ALA A 116 -3.82 2.63 4.75
C ALA A 116 -3.49 2.70 6.25
N GLU A 117 -4.07 1.81 7.06
CA GLU A 117 -3.73 1.68 8.49
C GLU A 117 -2.27 1.26 8.68
N HIS A 118 -1.80 0.28 7.92
CA HIS A 118 -0.41 -0.16 7.95
C HIS A 118 0.56 0.94 7.49
N ASP A 119 0.27 1.63 6.39
CA ASP A 119 1.08 2.74 5.89
C ASP A 119 1.15 3.88 6.91
N TYR A 120 0.06 4.14 7.64
CA TYR A 120 0.03 5.10 8.73
C TYR A 120 0.95 4.71 9.89
N GLU A 121 0.94 3.44 10.31
CA GLU A 121 1.82 2.95 11.37
C GLU A 121 3.31 3.05 10.98
N VAL A 122 3.65 2.69 9.74
CA VAL A 122 5.01 2.83 9.22
C VAL A 122 5.45 4.29 9.22
N ASN A 123 4.58 5.21 8.76
CA ASN A 123 4.88 6.63 8.73
C ASN A 123 5.06 7.21 10.14
N LEU A 124 4.23 6.79 11.10
CA LEU A 124 4.36 7.21 12.49
C LEU A 124 5.69 6.73 13.10
N ASN A 125 6.09 5.48 12.84
CA ASN A 125 7.37 4.95 13.29
C ASN A 125 8.55 5.71 12.68
N ALA A 126 8.49 6.01 11.38
CA ALA A 126 9.52 6.82 10.72
C ALA A 126 9.62 8.23 11.33
N GLU A 127 8.47 8.87 11.65
CA GLU A 127 8.47 10.16 12.32
C GLU A 127 9.13 10.10 13.71
N LEU A 128 8.83 9.07 14.50
CA LEU A 128 9.45 8.86 15.82
C LEU A 128 10.96 8.62 15.71
N GLU A 129 11.40 7.82 14.74
CA GLU A 129 12.81 7.55 14.50
C GLU A 129 13.56 8.84 14.11
N ILE A 130 12.97 9.67 13.24
CA ILE A 130 13.53 10.98 12.87
C ILE A 130 13.65 11.89 14.10
N ARG A 131 12.63 11.94 14.97
CA ARG A 131 12.69 12.74 16.20
C ARG A 131 13.81 12.25 17.12
N GLN A 132 13.96 10.94 17.30
CA GLN A 132 15.05 10.38 18.10
C GLN A 132 16.44 10.68 17.52
N LEU A 133 16.59 10.63 16.19
CA LEU A 133 17.81 11.05 15.52
C LEU A 133 18.10 12.54 15.75
N HIS A 134 17.08 13.39 15.73
CA HIS A 134 17.20 14.82 16.01
C HIS A 134 17.69 15.07 17.45
N GLU A 135 17.10 14.41 18.44
CA GLU A 135 17.54 14.54 19.84
C GLU A 135 18.99 14.09 20.04
N LYS A 136 19.39 12.98 19.41
CA LYS A 136 20.79 12.52 19.45
C LYS A 136 21.72 13.52 18.78
N LEU A 137 21.32 14.10 17.66
CA LEU A 137 22.08 15.12 16.95
C LEU A 137 22.28 16.36 17.82
N ASP A 138 21.22 16.86 18.45
CA ASP A 138 21.27 18.00 19.37
C ASP A 138 22.20 17.72 20.55
N PHE A 139 22.10 16.53 21.14
CA PHE A 139 23.00 16.12 22.22
C PHE A 139 24.48 16.13 21.78
N LEU A 140 24.78 15.58 20.60
CA LEU A 140 26.13 15.58 20.05
C LEU A 140 26.62 17.00 19.76
N LEU A 141 25.78 17.86 19.18
CA LEU A 141 26.10 19.25 18.89
C LEU A 141 26.46 20.00 20.18
N VAL A 142 25.62 19.93 21.22
CA VAL A 142 25.89 20.57 22.53
C VAL A 142 27.23 20.10 23.11
N ARG A 143 27.55 18.80 23.00
CA ARG A 143 28.83 18.27 23.45
C ARG A 143 30.01 18.83 22.65
N GLN A 144 29.87 18.99 21.33
CA GLN A 144 30.91 19.60 20.49
C GLN A 144 31.12 21.09 20.83
N TRP A 145 30.03 21.84 21.05
CA TRP A 145 30.09 23.24 21.47
C TRP A 145 30.87 23.42 22.79
N ARG A 146 30.62 22.56 23.78
CA ARG A 146 31.35 22.61 25.06
C ARG A 146 32.86 22.38 24.87
N ARG A 147 33.24 21.40 24.05
CA ARG A 147 34.65 21.14 23.75
C ARG A 147 35.33 22.31 23.03
N LEU A 148 34.62 22.96 22.10
CA LEU A 148 35.15 24.14 21.42
C LEU A 148 35.40 25.30 22.40
N LEU A 149 34.49 25.50 23.36
CA LEU A 149 34.66 26.52 24.41
C LEU A 149 35.84 26.19 25.33
N GLU A 150 35.97 24.94 25.79
CA GLU A 150 37.12 24.51 26.60
C GLU A 150 38.45 24.73 25.87
N ILE A 151 38.52 24.41 24.57
CA ILE A 151 39.72 24.64 23.76
C ILE A 151 40.01 26.14 23.63
N GLN A 152 38.99 26.98 23.42
CA GLN A 152 39.20 28.44 23.34
C GLN A 152 39.67 29.04 24.66
N GLU A 153 39.14 28.58 25.78
CA GLU A 153 39.55 29.04 27.11
C GLU A 153 41.01 28.71 27.38
N LEU A 154 41.43 27.47 27.09
CA LEU A 154 42.84 27.07 27.14
C LEU A 154 43.73 27.92 26.22
N GLN A 155 43.27 28.24 25.01
CA GLN A 155 44.03 29.11 24.10
C GLN A 155 44.15 30.54 24.65
N SER A 156 43.10 31.08 25.26
CA SER A 156 43.11 32.41 25.87
C SER A 156 44.08 32.47 27.05
N GLU A 157 44.05 31.45 27.92
CA GLU A 157 44.94 31.36 29.08
C GLU A 157 46.42 31.29 28.65
N LEU A 158 46.71 30.52 27.60
CA LEU A 158 48.07 30.38 27.05
C LEU A 158 48.57 31.68 26.41
N ILE A 159 47.71 32.45 25.74
CA ILE A 159 48.04 33.78 25.22
C ILE A 159 48.35 34.76 26.35
N ASP A 160 47.58 34.71 27.44
CA ASP A 160 47.78 35.61 28.59
C ASP A 160 49.09 35.27 29.34
N GLU A 161 49.43 33.99 29.45
CA GLU A 161 50.73 33.53 29.97
C GLU A 161 51.90 34.01 29.10
N MET A 162 51.80 33.88 27.76
CA MET A 162 52.85 34.39 26.86
C MET A 162 53.00 35.91 26.96
N THR A 163 51.88 36.64 27.03
CA THR A 163 51.87 38.11 27.11
C THR A 163 52.39 38.64 28.45
N SER A 164 52.19 37.87 29.54
CA SER A 164 52.70 38.21 30.87
C SER A 164 54.17 37.83 31.08
N ARG A 165 54.69 36.84 30.34
CA ARG A 165 56.10 36.42 30.39
C ARG A 165 57.05 37.34 29.61
N ASP A 166 56.53 38.08 28.63
CA ASP A 166 57.27 39.07 27.82
C ASP A 166 57.30 40.49 28.44
N ARG A 167 56.73 40.69 29.65
CA ARG A 167 56.88 41.92 30.46
C ARG A 167 57.84 41.73 31.62
#